data_AF-A0A534NW21-F1
#
_entry.id   AF-A0A534NW21-F1
#
_cell.length_a   1.000
_cell.length_b   1.000
_cell.length_c   1.000
_cell.angle_alpha   90.00
_cell.angle_beta   90.00
_cell.angle_gamma   90.00
#
_symmetry.space_group_name_H-M   'P 1'
#
loop_
_entity.id
_entity.type
_entity.pdbx_description
1 polymer ?
#
loop_
_entity_poly.entity_id
_entity_poly.type
_entity_poly.pdbx_seq_one_letter_code
_entity_poly.pdbx_strand_id
1 'polypeptide(L)'
;MRILATIAAGFVVVLLIGARTRSLAQNAPPDSQRRVLTGQGALGDWTTDAPGVRRRITLSDLPRPFATDSATNDARIVKRPKDAWPRVPDGFQVEEFASGLDNPRLVRVAPNGDLFLAESSPGRIRVLRAKEGAGKAERNEVFASGLEKPFGIAFHPPGPDPRWVYVGETGKVVRFPYQNGDLKTRGGKQEIVPDIPSGGRLHGGGHWTRDVAFSNDGKKMFVSVGSVSNVHEGGRPDETRRADILEYDPEGGHFRIYASGIRNAVGIAVHPQTGDLWASVNERDGLGDDLVPDYVTRVREGGF
;
A
#
# COMPACT_ATOMS: atom_id res chain seq x y z
N MET A 1 -45.28 10.16 -1.64
CA MET A 1 -44.53 10.58 -2.84
C MET A 1 -43.82 11.89 -2.53
N ARG A 2 -42.55 12.04 -2.94
CA ARG A 2 -41.52 13.05 -2.53
C ARG A 2 -40.70 12.60 -1.31
N ILE A 3 -39.78 11.65 -1.53
CA ILE A 3 -38.34 11.80 -1.86
C ILE A 3 -37.54 12.31 -0.65
N LEU A 4 -37.05 11.36 0.17
CA LEU A 4 -35.89 11.55 1.03
C LEU A 4 -34.64 11.36 0.18
N ALA A 5 -33.86 12.43 0.01
CA ALA A 5 -32.48 12.35 -0.47
C ALA A 5 -31.56 12.33 0.75
N THR A 6 -31.17 11.13 1.19
CA THR A 6 -30.11 10.96 2.18
C THR A 6 -28.78 10.96 1.44
N ILE A 7 -28.10 12.10 1.42
CA ILE A 7 -26.70 12.19 0.99
C ILE A 7 -25.85 11.64 2.14
N ALA A 8 -25.52 10.36 2.09
CA ALA A 8 -24.46 9.80 2.91
C ALA A 8 -23.11 10.21 2.30
N ALA A 9 -22.56 11.32 2.78
CA ALA A 9 -21.19 11.71 2.49
C ALA A 9 -20.26 10.65 3.11
N GLY A 10 -19.57 9.88 2.26
CA GLY A 10 -18.54 8.94 2.68
C GLY A 10 -17.43 9.68 3.41
N PHE A 11 -17.21 9.32 4.67
CA PHE A 11 -16.12 9.84 5.47
C PHE A 11 -14.79 9.44 4.86
N VAL A 12 -13.98 10.44 4.52
CA VAL A 12 -12.52 10.32 4.59
C VAL A 12 -12.21 10.17 6.08
N VAL A 13 -11.84 8.97 6.53
CA VAL A 13 -11.23 8.84 7.86
C VAL A 13 -9.79 9.31 7.73
N VAL A 14 -9.61 10.64 7.84
CA VAL A 14 -8.41 11.18 8.48
C VAL A 14 -8.56 10.79 9.93
N LEU A 15 -7.62 10.02 10.48
CA LEU A 15 -7.52 9.81 11.91
C LEU A 15 -7.08 11.15 12.53
N LEU A 16 -8.02 12.07 12.74
CA LEU A 16 -7.79 13.29 13.50
C LEU A 16 -7.74 12.89 14.98
N ILE A 17 -6.53 12.63 15.47
CA ILE A 17 -6.25 12.50 16.89
C ILE A 17 -6.61 13.87 17.51
N GLY A 18 -7.59 13.88 18.41
CA GLY A 18 -8.06 15.09 19.07
C GLY A 18 -6.91 15.81 19.77
N ALA A 19 -6.58 17.01 19.29
CA ALA A 19 -5.55 17.85 19.88
C ALA A 19 -6.02 18.34 21.26
N ARG A 20 -5.43 17.82 22.34
CA ARG A 20 -5.37 18.57 23.60
C ARG A 20 -4.27 19.60 23.46
N THR A 21 -4.66 20.84 23.18
CA THR A 21 -3.74 21.99 23.10
C THR A 21 -3.05 22.20 24.45
N ARG A 22 -1.79 21.79 24.56
CA ARG A 22 -0.82 22.48 25.41
C ARG A 22 0.04 23.33 24.48
N SER A 23 -0.19 24.64 24.53
CA SER A 23 0.61 25.63 23.84
C SER A 23 2.06 25.55 24.31
N LEU A 24 2.93 25.01 23.47
CA LEU A 24 4.31 25.45 23.39
C LEU A 24 4.48 26.04 21.99
N ALA A 25 4.15 27.32 21.89
CA ALA A 25 4.52 28.13 20.74
C ALA A 25 6.06 28.16 20.65
N GLN A 26 6.62 27.46 19.67
CA GLN A 26 7.90 27.83 19.09
C GLN A 26 7.62 28.30 17.66
N ASN A 27 7.95 29.57 17.42
CA ASN A 27 7.69 30.32 16.20
C ASN A 27 8.28 29.62 14.97
N ALA A 28 7.43 29.15 14.06
CA ALA A 28 7.78 28.87 12.67
C ALA A 28 7.17 29.96 11.76
N PRO A 29 7.88 30.39 10.71
CA PRO A 29 7.39 31.46 9.83
C PRO A 29 6.16 31.01 9.02
N PRO A 30 5.29 31.95 8.62
CA PRO A 30 4.03 31.64 7.95
C PRO A 30 4.21 30.94 6.59
N ASP A 31 3.24 30.08 6.25
CA ASP A 31 3.19 29.13 5.12
C ASP A 31 3.33 29.77 3.70
N SER A 32 3.39 31.10 3.61
CA SER A 32 3.52 31.86 2.36
C SER A 32 4.95 31.98 1.81
N GLN A 33 5.96 31.39 2.47
CA GLN A 33 7.37 31.49 2.06
C GLN A 33 8.12 30.16 1.92
N ARG A 34 7.45 29.00 1.87
CA ARG A 34 8.14 27.73 1.58
C ARG A 34 8.57 27.68 0.12
N ARG A 35 9.78 28.16 -0.17
CA ARG A 35 10.44 28.14 -1.49
C ARG A 35 10.37 26.74 -2.08
N VAL A 36 9.84 26.62 -3.29
CA VAL A 36 9.89 25.37 -4.07
C VAL A 36 11.31 25.19 -4.58
N LEU A 37 11.92 24.05 -4.26
CA LEU A 37 13.21 23.65 -4.80
C LEU A 37 13.05 23.26 -6.28
N THR A 38 13.97 23.69 -7.12
CA THR A 38 13.92 23.53 -8.59
C THR A 38 15.31 23.21 -9.14
N GLY A 39 15.39 22.63 -10.34
CA GLY A 39 16.68 22.32 -10.96
C GLY A 39 17.41 21.22 -10.19
N GLN A 40 18.74 21.25 -10.25
CA GLN A 40 19.58 20.33 -9.48
C GLN A 40 19.38 20.45 -7.96
N GLY A 41 18.97 21.61 -7.46
CA GLY A 41 18.65 21.77 -6.03
C GLY A 41 17.33 21.12 -5.60
N ALA A 42 16.52 20.62 -6.54
CA ALA A 42 15.37 19.77 -6.24
C ALA A 42 15.77 18.31 -6.01
N LEU A 43 16.91 17.88 -6.56
CA LEU A 43 17.50 16.57 -6.31
C LEU A 43 18.27 16.62 -4.99
N GLY A 44 18.23 15.55 -4.22
CA GLY A 44 18.84 15.52 -2.89
C GLY A 44 18.49 14.26 -2.12
N ASP A 45 19.17 14.06 -1.00
CA ASP A 45 19.01 12.88 -0.17
C ASP A 45 18.10 13.12 1.04
N TRP A 46 17.92 12.05 1.82
CA TRP A 46 17.13 12.02 3.04
C TRP A 46 17.60 13.05 4.10
N THR A 47 18.82 13.59 4.03
CA THR A 47 19.34 14.55 5.01
C THR A 47 18.72 15.94 4.83
N THR A 48 18.23 16.24 3.63
CA THR A 48 17.56 17.51 3.30
C THR A 48 16.04 17.39 3.27
N ASP A 49 15.51 16.18 3.46
CA ASP A 49 14.09 15.91 3.52
C ASP A 49 13.46 16.34 4.84
N ALA A 50 12.31 17.00 4.73
CA ALA A 50 11.47 17.34 5.86
C ALA A 50 10.01 17.54 5.44
N PRO A 51 9.05 17.34 6.34
CA PRO A 51 7.66 17.72 6.11
C PRO A 51 7.53 19.18 5.64
N GLY A 52 6.77 19.39 4.57
CA GLY A 52 6.56 20.71 3.97
C GLY A 52 7.60 21.16 2.94
N VAL A 53 8.70 20.42 2.74
CA VAL A 53 9.62 20.67 1.61
C VAL A 53 8.88 20.38 0.31
N ARG A 54 8.97 21.32 -0.65
CA ARG A 54 8.34 21.21 -1.96
C ARG A 54 9.41 21.20 -3.03
N ARG A 55 9.33 20.24 -3.95
CA ARG A 55 10.24 20.08 -5.09
C ARG A 55 9.45 20.14 -6.38
N ARG A 56 10.03 20.79 -7.39
CA ARG A 56 9.59 20.67 -8.78
C ARG A 56 10.73 20.07 -9.57
N ILE A 57 10.54 18.83 -9.98
CA ILE A 57 11.46 18.06 -10.82
C ILE A 57 10.82 17.96 -12.21
N THR A 58 11.61 18.22 -13.24
CA THR A 58 11.24 18.13 -14.64
C THR A 58 12.19 17.15 -15.35
N LEU A 59 11.85 16.72 -16.56
CA LEU A 59 12.71 15.82 -17.34
C LEU A 59 14.10 16.40 -17.60
N SER A 60 14.22 17.73 -17.72
CA SER A 60 15.52 18.40 -17.89
C SER A 60 16.37 18.45 -16.61
N ASP A 61 15.77 18.16 -15.45
CA ASP A 61 16.49 18.12 -14.18
C ASP A 61 17.10 16.74 -13.91
N LEU A 62 16.57 15.67 -14.52
CA LEU A 62 17.00 14.29 -14.28
C LEU A 62 18.45 14.06 -14.75
N PRO A 63 19.25 13.30 -13.98
CA PRO A 63 20.60 12.95 -14.40
C PRO A 63 20.58 12.03 -15.62
N ARG A 64 21.71 11.96 -16.32
CA ARG A 64 21.91 10.93 -17.34
C ARG A 64 21.98 9.56 -16.66
N PRO A 65 21.52 8.47 -17.31
CA PRO A 65 21.75 7.12 -16.81
C PRO A 65 23.23 6.90 -16.49
N PHE A 66 23.50 6.29 -15.34
CA PHE A 66 24.84 5.98 -14.82
C PHE A 66 25.70 7.21 -14.49
N ALA A 67 25.08 8.35 -14.20
CA ALA A 67 25.80 9.50 -13.66
C ALA A 67 26.45 9.21 -12.29
N THR A 68 25.87 8.29 -11.52
CA THR A 68 26.48 7.69 -10.32
C THR A 68 26.37 6.16 -10.37
N ASP A 69 27.18 5.49 -9.56
CA ASP A 69 27.12 4.03 -9.41
C ASP A 69 25.86 3.62 -8.62
N SER A 70 25.21 2.54 -9.03
CA SER A 70 24.10 1.97 -8.27
C SER A 70 24.61 1.33 -6.97
N ALA A 71 23.95 1.63 -5.85
CA ALA A 71 24.23 1.01 -4.56
C ALA A 71 23.06 0.15 -4.07
N THR A 72 23.35 -0.92 -3.32
CA THR A 72 22.38 -1.66 -2.51
C THR A 72 22.74 -1.43 -1.05
N ASN A 73 21.94 -0.64 -0.35
CA ASN A 73 22.20 -0.23 1.03
C ASN A 73 21.20 -0.89 1.97
N ASP A 74 21.51 -2.11 2.40
CA ASP A 74 20.64 -2.84 3.34
C ASP A 74 20.57 -2.14 4.70
N ALA A 75 19.34 -1.95 5.18
CA ALA A 75 19.12 -1.32 6.47
C ALA A 75 19.56 -2.25 7.62
N ARG A 76 20.33 -1.69 8.57
CA ARG A 76 20.61 -2.35 9.85
C ARG A 76 19.50 -2.03 10.85
N ILE A 77 18.77 -3.05 11.29
CA ILE A 77 17.78 -2.89 12.37
C ILE A 77 18.52 -2.61 13.68
N VAL A 78 18.18 -1.48 14.30
CA VAL A 78 18.71 -1.07 15.62
C VAL A 78 17.54 -0.75 16.55
N LYS A 79 17.80 -0.80 17.86
CA LYS A 79 16.83 -0.28 18.83
C LYS A 79 16.65 1.22 18.57
N ARG A 80 15.40 1.66 18.37
CA ARG A 80 15.06 3.06 18.18
C ARG A 80 15.52 3.90 19.38
N PRO A 81 16.36 4.93 19.18
CA PRO A 81 16.65 5.90 20.23
C PRO A 81 15.38 6.60 20.73
N LYS A 82 15.34 6.99 22.01
CA LYS A 82 14.13 7.55 22.65
C LYS A 82 13.54 8.74 21.90
N ASP A 83 14.40 9.59 21.35
CA ASP A 83 14.03 10.85 20.71
C ASP A 83 14.03 10.77 19.17
N ALA A 84 14.29 9.58 18.61
CA ALA A 84 14.23 9.33 17.17
C ALA A 84 12.79 9.01 16.72
N TRP A 85 11.95 10.03 16.69
CA TRP A 85 10.60 9.96 16.12
C TRP A 85 10.57 10.54 14.69
N PRO A 86 9.68 10.02 13.81
CA PRO A 86 9.41 10.68 12.54
C PRO A 86 9.01 12.14 12.74
N ARG A 87 9.55 13.02 11.91
CA ARG A 87 9.06 14.40 11.81
C ARG A 87 7.74 14.37 11.03
N VAL A 88 6.75 15.11 11.50
CA VAL A 88 5.42 15.21 10.85
C VAL A 88 5.08 16.67 10.57
N PRO A 89 4.16 16.97 9.62
CA PRO A 89 3.72 18.34 9.38
C PRO A 89 3.06 18.97 10.63
N ASP A 90 2.98 20.30 10.65
CA ASP A 90 2.31 21.03 11.73
C ASP A 90 0.85 20.57 11.89
N GLY A 91 0.42 20.39 13.14
CA GLY A 91 -0.92 19.89 13.47
C GLY A 91 -1.04 18.36 13.49
N PHE A 92 0.02 17.62 13.13
CA PHE A 92 0.06 16.16 13.23
C PHE A 92 0.90 15.69 14.44
N GLN A 93 0.59 14.49 14.91
CA GLN A 93 1.37 13.79 15.93
C GLN A 93 1.60 12.35 15.47
N VAL A 94 2.75 11.78 15.85
CA VAL A 94 3.06 10.36 15.67
C VAL A 94 3.22 9.68 17.02
N GLU A 95 2.63 8.51 17.16
CA GLU A 95 2.75 7.65 18.34
C GLU A 95 2.96 6.20 17.90
N GLU A 96 3.55 5.38 18.77
CA GLU A 96 3.70 3.94 18.52
C GLU A 96 2.40 3.22 18.86
N PHE A 97 1.65 2.80 17.83
CA PHE A 97 0.35 2.16 18.02
C PHE A 97 0.45 0.67 18.45
N ALA A 98 1.44 -0.04 17.91
CA ALA A 98 1.72 -1.44 18.21
C ALA A 98 3.20 -1.75 17.95
N SER A 99 3.75 -2.72 18.69
CA SER A 99 5.12 -3.21 18.56
C SER A 99 5.17 -4.74 18.70
N GLY A 100 6.36 -5.33 18.51
CA GLY A 100 6.55 -6.78 18.55
C GLY A 100 5.96 -7.52 17.34
N LEU A 101 5.82 -6.82 16.21
CA LEU A 101 5.40 -7.38 14.94
C LEU A 101 6.60 -8.01 14.20
N ASP A 102 6.35 -9.07 13.46
CA ASP A 102 7.32 -9.80 12.65
C ASP A 102 7.02 -9.60 11.16
N ASN A 103 7.91 -8.88 10.47
CA ASN A 103 7.79 -8.51 9.07
C ASN A 103 6.39 -7.93 8.69
N PRO A 104 5.91 -6.87 9.39
CA PRO A 104 4.68 -6.21 9.00
C PRO A 104 4.82 -5.57 7.61
N ARG A 105 3.80 -5.74 6.77
CA ARG A 105 3.75 -5.20 5.41
C ARG A 105 2.55 -4.27 5.23
N LEU A 106 1.47 -4.78 4.65
CA LEU A 106 0.29 -3.98 4.35
C LEU A 106 -0.59 -3.83 5.58
N VAL A 107 -1.20 -2.65 5.73
CA VAL A 107 -2.28 -2.39 6.68
C VAL A 107 -3.54 -2.00 5.91
N ARG A 108 -4.69 -2.49 6.36
CA ARG A 108 -6.02 -2.10 5.87
C ARG A 108 -6.96 -1.86 7.04
N VAL A 109 -7.74 -0.79 6.93
CA VAL A 109 -8.79 -0.47 7.89
C VAL A 109 -10.05 -1.21 7.48
N ALA A 110 -10.57 -2.05 8.38
CA ALA A 110 -11.89 -2.66 8.22
C ALA A 110 -12.99 -1.58 8.39
N PRO A 111 -14.21 -1.79 7.85
CA PRO A 111 -15.29 -0.80 7.97
C PRO A 111 -15.70 -0.46 9.42
N ASN A 112 -15.43 -1.37 10.36
CA ASN A 112 -15.64 -1.14 11.80
C ASN A 112 -14.47 -0.42 12.51
N GLY A 113 -13.41 -0.03 11.78
CA GLY A 113 -12.25 0.68 12.32
C GLY A 113 -11.09 -0.21 12.80
N ASP A 114 -11.21 -1.53 12.76
CA ASP A 114 -10.09 -2.42 13.09
C ASP A 114 -8.98 -2.33 12.03
N LEU A 115 -7.72 -2.48 12.45
CA LEU A 115 -6.59 -2.55 11.53
C LEU A 115 -6.21 -4.00 11.26
N PHE A 116 -6.35 -4.42 10.01
CA PHE A 116 -5.84 -5.69 9.52
C PHE A 116 -4.43 -5.49 8.97
N LEU A 117 -3.48 -6.31 9.42
CA LEU A 117 -2.07 -6.17 9.11
C LEU A 117 -1.48 -7.50 8.63
N ALA A 118 -0.82 -7.48 7.47
CA ALA A 118 -0.15 -8.65 6.94
C ALA A 118 1.26 -8.79 7.52
N GLU A 119 1.55 -9.94 8.13
CA GLU A 119 2.91 -10.35 8.52
C GLU A 119 3.38 -11.45 7.56
N SER A 120 4.13 -11.05 6.54
CA SER A 120 4.37 -11.92 5.38
C SER A 120 5.34 -13.07 5.70
N SER A 121 6.41 -12.82 6.44
CA SER A 121 7.39 -13.85 6.84
C SER A 121 6.75 -14.98 7.66
N PRO A 122 6.04 -14.70 8.79
CA PRO A 122 5.37 -15.75 9.57
C PRO A 122 4.05 -16.25 8.93
N GLY A 123 3.63 -15.71 7.78
CA GLY A 123 2.49 -16.24 7.03
C GLY A 123 1.14 -16.03 7.72
N ARG A 124 0.87 -14.83 8.24
CA ARG A 124 -0.37 -14.56 8.99
C ARG A 124 -0.91 -13.15 8.78
N ILE A 125 -2.22 -13.00 8.99
CA ILE A 125 -2.91 -11.71 9.12
C ILE A 125 -3.22 -11.47 10.59
N ARG A 126 -2.85 -10.30 11.08
CA ARG A 126 -3.23 -9.79 12.40
C ARG A 126 -4.42 -8.84 12.29
N VAL A 127 -5.19 -8.77 13.37
CA VAL A 127 -6.23 -7.76 13.57
C VAL A 127 -5.95 -7.02 14.87
N LEU A 128 -5.83 -5.70 14.75
CA LEU A 128 -5.55 -4.79 15.84
C LEU A 128 -6.79 -3.93 16.08
N ARG A 129 -7.32 -3.98 17.30
CA ARG A 129 -8.47 -3.18 17.72
C ARG A 129 -8.05 -2.15 18.75
N ALA A 130 -8.50 -0.93 18.59
CA ALA A 130 -8.37 0.15 19.56
C ALA A 130 -9.73 0.76 19.86
N LYS A 131 -9.88 1.34 21.05
CA LYS A 131 -10.99 2.25 21.33
C LYS A 131 -10.80 3.53 20.53
N GLU A 132 -11.90 4.19 20.21
CA GLU A 132 -11.84 5.51 19.58
C GLU A 132 -10.97 6.47 20.40
N GLY A 133 -10.06 7.17 19.72
CA GLY A 133 -9.11 8.09 20.35
C GLY A 133 -7.95 7.44 21.13
N ALA A 134 -7.81 6.11 21.15
CA ALA A 134 -6.68 5.46 21.80
C ALA A 134 -5.42 5.49 20.92
N GLY A 135 -4.29 5.93 21.51
CA GLY A 135 -2.97 5.92 20.84
C GLY A 135 -2.33 4.54 20.72
N LYS A 136 -2.99 3.46 21.16
CA LYS A 136 -2.48 2.08 21.09
C LYS A 136 -3.59 1.05 20.91
N ALA A 137 -3.24 -0.09 20.33
CA ALA A 137 -4.14 -1.24 20.25
C ALA A 137 -4.45 -1.81 21.65
N GLU A 138 -5.73 -2.07 21.92
CA GLU A 138 -6.21 -2.83 23.08
C GLU A 138 -6.14 -4.34 22.81
N ARG A 139 -6.35 -4.75 21.55
CA ARG A 139 -6.26 -6.14 21.11
C ARG A 139 -5.35 -6.25 19.91
N ASN A 140 -4.57 -7.33 19.87
CA ASN A 140 -3.71 -7.67 18.75
C ASN A 140 -3.72 -9.19 18.53
N GLU A 141 -4.67 -9.67 17.75
CA GLU A 141 -4.96 -11.09 17.57
C GLU A 141 -4.47 -11.58 16.20
N VAL A 142 -4.21 -12.88 16.10
CA VAL A 142 -4.01 -13.54 14.79
C VAL A 142 -5.38 -13.85 14.21
N PHE A 143 -5.76 -13.16 13.14
CA PHE A 143 -7.03 -13.38 12.44
C PHE A 143 -7.00 -14.66 11.63
N ALA A 144 -5.92 -14.86 10.86
CA ALA A 144 -5.68 -16.03 10.02
C ALA A 144 -4.18 -16.33 9.95
N SER A 145 -3.79 -17.60 9.80
CA SER A 145 -2.41 -18.07 9.72
C SER A 145 -2.27 -19.21 8.69
N GLY A 146 -1.04 -19.64 8.39
CA GLY A 146 -0.79 -20.67 7.39
C GLY A 146 -0.96 -20.15 5.95
N LEU A 147 -0.58 -18.88 5.75
CA LEU A 147 -0.61 -18.17 4.48
C LEU A 147 0.80 -18.11 3.91
N GLU A 148 0.93 -18.21 2.59
CA GLU A 148 2.19 -18.08 1.89
C GLU A 148 2.46 -16.61 1.54
N LYS A 149 3.30 -15.96 2.36
CA LYS A 149 3.71 -14.57 2.17
C LYS A 149 2.53 -13.63 1.88
N PRO A 150 1.53 -13.56 2.79
CA PRO A 150 0.38 -12.69 2.59
C PRO A 150 0.80 -11.23 2.48
N PHE A 151 0.17 -10.47 1.59
CA PHE A 151 0.41 -9.04 1.42
C PHE A 151 -0.90 -8.27 1.28
N GLY A 152 -1.60 -8.42 0.16
CA GLY A 152 -2.87 -7.76 -0.13
C GLY A 152 -3.94 -8.12 0.87
N ILE A 153 -4.77 -7.15 1.27
CA ILE A 153 -5.94 -7.35 2.12
C ILE A 153 -7.08 -6.52 1.52
N ALA A 154 -8.26 -7.12 1.35
CA ALA A 154 -9.45 -6.41 0.89
C ALA A 154 -10.73 -6.96 1.53
N PHE A 155 -11.70 -6.09 1.77
CA PHE A 155 -13.00 -6.47 2.32
C PHE A 155 -14.05 -6.54 1.20
N HIS A 156 -14.88 -7.58 1.20
CA HIS A 156 -15.91 -7.77 0.18
C HIS A 156 -17.24 -8.26 0.78
N PRO A 157 -18.40 -7.78 0.29
CA PRO A 157 -18.54 -6.67 -0.65
C PRO A 157 -18.00 -5.36 -0.06
N PRO A 158 -17.55 -4.40 -0.90
CA PRO A 158 -17.20 -3.07 -0.43
C PRO A 158 -18.38 -2.40 0.26
N GLY A 159 -18.12 -1.62 1.30
CA GLY A 159 -19.14 -0.94 2.07
C GLY A 159 -19.07 -1.25 3.57
N PRO A 160 -20.12 -0.91 4.33
CA PRO A 160 -20.09 -1.02 5.78
C PRO A 160 -20.10 -2.46 6.27
N ASP A 161 -20.69 -3.41 5.54
CA ASP A 161 -20.96 -4.77 6.01
C ASP A 161 -20.34 -5.85 5.10
N PRO A 162 -19.01 -5.98 5.08
CA PRO A 162 -18.34 -7.01 4.30
C PRO A 162 -18.62 -8.40 4.90
N ARG A 163 -18.63 -9.40 4.02
CA ARG A 163 -18.82 -10.82 4.36
C ARG A 163 -17.53 -11.62 4.28
N TRP A 164 -16.50 -11.04 3.67
CA TRP A 164 -15.24 -11.72 3.36
C TRP A 164 -14.05 -10.78 3.57
N VAL A 165 -12.95 -11.36 4.05
CA VAL A 165 -11.61 -10.77 3.92
C VAL A 165 -10.85 -11.58 2.88
N TYR A 166 -10.46 -10.91 1.80
CA TYR A 166 -9.58 -11.45 0.77
C TYR A 166 -8.14 -11.15 1.13
N VAL A 167 -7.26 -12.11 0.87
CA VAL A 167 -5.82 -12.01 1.11
C VAL A 167 -5.07 -12.43 -0.14
N GLY A 168 -4.19 -11.54 -0.63
CA GLY A 168 -3.23 -11.87 -1.69
C GLY A 168 -2.01 -12.57 -1.10
N GLU A 169 -1.87 -13.86 -1.36
CA GLU A 169 -0.64 -14.66 -1.16
C GLU A 169 0.21 -14.57 -2.44
N THR A 170 1.49 -14.93 -2.39
CA THR A 170 2.40 -14.75 -3.56
C THR A 170 1.91 -15.45 -4.83
N GLY A 171 1.36 -16.67 -4.69
CA GLY A 171 0.89 -17.48 -5.81
C GLY A 171 -0.63 -17.55 -5.96
N LYS A 172 -1.41 -16.86 -5.11
CA LYS A 172 -2.87 -17.02 -5.08
C LYS A 172 -3.60 -15.91 -4.35
N VAL A 173 -4.91 -15.82 -4.59
CA VAL A 173 -5.83 -15.08 -3.73
C VAL A 173 -6.72 -16.07 -2.97
N VAL A 174 -6.80 -15.86 -1.66
CA VAL A 174 -7.68 -16.63 -0.77
C VAL A 174 -8.67 -15.68 -0.08
N ARG A 175 -9.76 -16.22 0.48
CA ARG A 175 -10.67 -15.46 1.33
C ARG A 175 -11.08 -16.22 2.58
N PHE A 176 -11.56 -15.47 3.56
CA PHE A 176 -12.07 -15.96 4.84
C PHE A 176 -13.45 -15.35 5.13
N PRO A 177 -14.43 -16.14 5.62
CA PRO A 177 -15.69 -15.58 6.09
C PRO A 177 -15.44 -14.57 7.22
N TYR A 178 -16.09 -13.42 7.13
CA TYR A 178 -15.90 -12.29 8.02
C TYR A 178 -17.21 -11.57 8.31
N GLN A 179 -17.33 -11.09 9.54
CA GLN A 179 -18.29 -10.07 9.94
C GLN A 179 -17.55 -8.99 10.73
N ASN A 180 -18.06 -7.77 10.67
CA ASN A 180 -17.52 -6.67 11.46
C ASN A 180 -17.38 -7.09 12.93
N GLY A 181 -16.18 -6.88 13.47
CA GLY A 181 -15.88 -7.23 14.84
C GLY A 181 -15.18 -8.58 15.02
N ASP A 182 -15.13 -9.44 14.00
CA ASP A 182 -14.42 -10.71 14.10
C ASP A 182 -12.91 -10.49 14.31
N LEU A 183 -12.37 -11.08 15.38
CA LEU A 183 -10.95 -11.06 15.68
C LEU A 183 -10.22 -12.33 15.19
N LYS A 184 -10.98 -13.32 14.71
CA LYS A 184 -10.52 -14.60 14.14
C LYS A 184 -11.45 -14.97 13.00
N THR A 185 -10.93 -15.68 12.00
CA THR A 185 -11.79 -16.20 10.93
C THR A 185 -12.93 -17.07 11.49
N ARG A 186 -14.14 -16.95 10.89
CA ARG A 186 -15.30 -17.79 11.26
C ARG A 186 -15.28 -19.17 10.61
N GLY A 187 -14.42 -19.37 9.61
CA GLY A 187 -14.36 -20.60 8.84
C GLY A 187 -12.99 -20.83 8.21
N GLY A 188 -12.89 -21.90 7.43
CA GLY A 188 -11.66 -22.28 6.74
C GLY A 188 -11.27 -21.31 5.61
N LYS A 189 -9.99 -21.38 5.24
CA LYS A 189 -9.43 -20.70 4.06
C LYS A 189 -10.11 -21.20 2.79
N GLN A 190 -10.60 -20.29 1.95
CA GLN A 190 -11.11 -20.60 0.61
C GLN A 190 -10.14 -20.06 -0.44
N GLU A 191 -9.67 -20.92 -1.33
CA GLU A 191 -8.84 -20.51 -2.45
C GLU A 191 -9.74 -20.02 -3.60
N ILE A 192 -9.48 -18.80 -4.07
CA ILE A 192 -10.32 -18.11 -5.07
C ILE A 192 -9.60 -18.04 -6.41
N VAL A 193 -8.34 -17.63 -6.40
CA VAL A 193 -7.49 -17.62 -7.59
C VAL A 193 -6.25 -18.47 -7.28
N PRO A 194 -6.16 -19.73 -7.76
CA PRO A 194 -5.12 -20.67 -7.34
C PRO A 194 -3.78 -20.49 -8.07
N ASP A 195 -3.79 -19.84 -9.24
CA ASP A 195 -2.67 -19.82 -10.18
C ASP A 195 -2.31 -18.38 -10.59
N ILE A 196 -1.78 -17.62 -9.63
CA ILE A 196 -1.12 -16.33 -9.87
C ILE A 196 0.38 -16.59 -10.00
N PRO A 197 1.08 -15.96 -10.97
CA PRO A 197 2.52 -16.10 -11.11
C PRO A 197 3.24 -15.92 -9.77
N SER A 198 3.84 -17.00 -9.27
CA SER A 198 4.53 -17.04 -7.97
C SER A 198 6.04 -16.84 -8.15
N GLY A 199 6.77 -16.81 -7.04
CA GLY A 199 8.19 -16.48 -7.00
C GLY A 199 8.44 -15.01 -6.68
N GLY A 200 9.71 -14.64 -6.64
CA GLY A 200 10.14 -13.38 -6.07
C GLY A 200 10.73 -13.53 -4.67
N ARG A 201 11.95 -13.05 -4.49
CA ARG A 201 12.55 -12.82 -3.17
C ARG A 201 13.25 -11.48 -3.20
N LEU A 202 13.30 -10.79 -2.06
CA LEU A 202 14.19 -9.64 -1.90
C LEU A 202 15.60 -10.07 -2.32
N HIS A 203 16.23 -9.36 -3.26
CA HIS A 203 17.53 -9.67 -3.88
C HIS A 203 17.66 -10.98 -4.68
N GLY A 204 16.59 -11.78 -4.80
CA GLY A 204 16.61 -13.10 -5.46
C GLY A 204 15.93 -13.15 -6.82
N GLY A 205 15.56 -12.00 -7.38
CA GLY A 205 14.81 -11.86 -8.63
C GLY A 205 13.30 -11.97 -8.41
N GLY A 206 12.58 -10.93 -8.84
CA GLY A 206 11.13 -10.88 -8.98
C GLY A 206 10.33 -10.34 -7.80
N HIS A 207 9.14 -9.84 -8.12
CA HIS A 207 8.20 -9.23 -7.19
C HIS A 207 7.15 -10.24 -6.71
N TRP A 208 7.10 -10.45 -5.39
CA TRP A 208 6.26 -11.48 -4.75
C TRP A 208 4.95 -10.94 -4.17
N THR A 209 4.83 -9.64 -3.94
CA THR A 209 3.64 -9.02 -3.32
C THR A 209 2.44 -9.06 -4.27
N ARG A 210 1.27 -9.40 -3.74
CA ARG A 210 -0.02 -9.34 -4.46
C ARG A 210 -0.98 -8.47 -3.68
N ASP A 211 -1.15 -7.21 -4.08
CA ASP A 211 -2.19 -6.35 -3.52
C ASP A 211 -3.53 -6.65 -4.19
N VAL A 212 -4.63 -6.45 -3.45
CA VAL A 212 -5.99 -6.77 -3.89
C VAL A 212 -6.89 -5.59 -3.63
N ALA A 213 -7.70 -5.21 -4.61
CA ALA A 213 -8.72 -4.17 -4.48
C ALA A 213 -10.01 -4.58 -5.21
N PHE A 214 -11.15 -4.04 -4.79
CA PHE A 214 -12.43 -4.26 -5.49
C PHE A 214 -12.92 -2.96 -6.12
N SER A 215 -13.60 -3.06 -7.26
CA SER A 215 -14.40 -1.96 -7.81
C SER A 215 -15.46 -1.51 -6.80
N ASN A 216 -15.92 -0.26 -6.88
CA ASN A 216 -16.91 0.29 -5.95
C ASN A 216 -18.22 -0.51 -5.92
N ASP A 217 -18.61 -1.12 -7.03
CA ASP A 217 -19.80 -1.99 -7.13
C ASP A 217 -19.55 -3.43 -6.67
N GLY A 218 -18.31 -3.77 -6.28
CA GLY A 218 -17.91 -5.08 -5.80
C GLY A 218 -17.91 -6.19 -6.84
N LYS A 219 -18.06 -5.87 -8.14
CA LYS A 219 -18.15 -6.85 -9.22
C LYS A 219 -16.80 -7.24 -9.80
N LYS A 220 -15.77 -6.42 -9.62
CA LYS A 220 -14.42 -6.66 -10.13
C LYS A 220 -13.44 -6.71 -8.97
N MET A 221 -12.58 -7.71 -9.00
CA MET A 221 -11.42 -7.85 -8.14
C MET A 221 -10.16 -7.57 -8.97
N PHE A 222 -9.38 -6.60 -8.56
CA PHE A 222 -8.09 -6.28 -9.14
C PHE A 222 -6.98 -6.91 -8.30
N VAL A 223 -6.03 -7.56 -8.96
CA VAL A 223 -4.87 -8.18 -8.30
C VAL A 223 -3.60 -7.69 -8.98
N SER A 224 -2.73 -7.04 -8.20
CA SER A 224 -1.46 -6.53 -8.74
C SER A 224 -0.39 -7.63 -8.75
N VAL A 225 0.33 -7.77 -9.87
CA VAL A 225 1.40 -8.73 -10.05
C VAL A 225 2.63 -8.04 -10.65
N GLY A 226 3.66 -7.81 -9.82
CA GLY A 226 4.90 -7.23 -10.32
C GLY A 226 5.72 -8.18 -11.20
N SER A 227 6.67 -7.61 -11.93
CA SER A 227 7.60 -8.29 -12.83
C SER A 227 8.44 -9.35 -12.11
N VAL A 228 9.00 -10.30 -12.86
CA VAL A 228 10.01 -11.22 -12.35
C VAL A 228 11.44 -10.69 -12.52
N SER A 229 11.66 -9.79 -13.48
CA SER A 229 12.96 -9.17 -13.75
C SER A 229 13.00 -7.68 -13.39
N ASN A 230 14.22 -7.15 -13.19
CA ASN A 230 14.42 -5.70 -13.03
C ASN A 230 14.08 -4.96 -14.33
N VAL A 231 14.58 -5.49 -15.45
CA VAL A 231 14.40 -5.00 -16.82
C VAL A 231 14.25 -6.22 -17.72
N HIS A 232 13.14 -6.32 -18.44
CA HIS A 232 12.89 -7.46 -19.33
C HIS A 232 13.46 -7.20 -20.73
N GLU A 233 14.79 -7.25 -20.85
CA GLU A 233 15.49 -7.23 -22.14
C GLU A 233 16.01 -8.66 -22.45
N GLY A 234 15.57 -9.27 -23.55
CA GLY A 234 16.15 -10.53 -24.02
C GLY A 234 15.48 -11.85 -23.57
N GLY A 235 14.25 -11.80 -23.04
CA GLY A 235 13.34 -12.97 -23.07
C GLY A 235 13.50 -14.03 -21.98
N ARG A 236 14.14 -13.72 -20.83
CA ARG A 236 14.04 -14.54 -19.60
C ARG A 236 14.13 -13.65 -18.34
N PRO A 237 13.38 -13.94 -17.27
CA PRO A 237 12.42 -15.04 -17.08
C PRO A 237 11.04 -14.73 -17.69
N ASP A 238 10.12 -15.70 -17.66
CA ASP A 238 8.74 -15.56 -18.16
C ASP A 238 7.99 -14.45 -17.40
N GLU A 239 7.59 -13.40 -18.11
CA GLU A 239 6.78 -12.28 -17.60
C GLU A 239 5.27 -12.46 -17.89
N THR A 240 4.83 -13.66 -18.30
CA THR A 240 3.41 -13.92 -18.53
C THR A 240 2.58 -13.63 -17.27
N ARG A 241 1.58 -12.75 -17.40
CA ARG A 241 0.72 -12.27 -16.30
C ARG A 241 1.49 -11.54 -15.19
N ARG A 242 2.61 -10.90 -15.54
CA ARG A 242 3.48 -10.13 -14.63
C ARG A 242 3.74 -8.74 -15.20
N ALA A 243 4.14 -7.83 -14.31
CA ALA A 243 4.07 -6.39 -14.58
C ALA A 243 2.65 -5.97 -15.00
N ASP A 244 1.66 -6.63 -14.42
CA ASP A 244 0.25 -6.53 -14.79
C ASP A 244 -0.60 -6.23 -13.57
N ILE A 245 -1.74 -5.59 -13.82
CA ILE A 245 -2.90 -5.65 -12.93
C ILE A 245 -3.90 -6.60 -13.59
N LEU A 246 -4.21 -7.69 -12.89
CA LEU A 246 -5.17 -8.69 -13.32
C LEU A 246 -6.57 -8.31 -12.82
N GLU A 247 -7.61 -8.67 -13.57
CA GLU A 247 -9.01 -8.54 -13.16
C GLU A 247 -9.67 -9.93 -13.11
N TYR A 248 -10.46 -10.14 -12.07
CA TYR A 248 -11.33 -11.29 -11.85
C TYR A 248 -12.71 -10.82 -11.36
N ASP A 249 -13.71 -11.69 -11.37
CA ASP A 249 -14.86 -11.53 -10.49
C ASP A 249 -14.50 -11.94 -9.03
N PRO A 250 -15.35 -11.66 -8.02
CA PRO A 250 -15.07 -12.01 -6.63
C PRO A 250 -14.96 -13.52 -6.36
N GLU A 251 -15.47 -14.37 -7.24
CA GLU A 251 -15.38 -15.83 -7.13
C GLU A 251 -14.15 -16.38 -7.87
N GLY A 252 -13.31 -15.51 -8.43
CA GLY A 252 -12.06 -15.88 -9.12
C GLY A 252 -12.25 -16.24 -10.60
N GLY A 253 -13.46 -16.06 -11.13
CA GLY A 253 -13.77 -16.23 -12.55
C GLY A 253 -13.44 -15.00 -13.38
N HIS A 254 -13.84 -15.06 -14.66
CA HIS A 254 -13.83 -13.92 -15.60
C HIS A 254 -12.45 -13.22 -15.72
N PHE A 255 -11.39 -14.02 -15.67
CA PHE A 255 -10.01 -13.55 -15.76
C PHE A 255 -9.75 -12.72 -17.03
N ARG A 256 -9.06 -11.58 -16.85
CA ARG A 256 -8.38 -10.85 -17.91
C ARG A 256 -7.21 -10.02 -17.37
N ILE A 257 -6.31 -9.59 -18.25
CA ILE A 257 -5.34 -8.55 -17.94
C ILE A 257 -6.06 -7.20 -18.02
N TYR A 258 -6.13 -6.47 -16.91
CA TYR A 258 -6.76 -5.15 -16.86
C TYR A 258 -5.83 -4.07 -17.42
N ALA A 259 -4.56 -4.12 -17.04
CA ALA A 259 -3.50 -3.24 -17.53
C ALA A 259 -2.16 -3.99 -17.45
N SER A 260 -1.23 -3.66 -18.33
CA SER A 260 0.10 -4.29 -18.42
C SER A 260 1.21 -3.25 -18.40
N GLY A 261 2.48 -3.68 -18.46
CA GLY A 261 3.63 -2.75 -18.53
C GLY A 261 3.97 -2.04 -17.21
N ILE A 262 3.31 -2.39 -16.11
CA ILE A 262 3.47 -1.75 -14.81
C ILE A 262 4.43 -2.58 -13.96
N ARG A 263 5.74 -2.25 -13.98
CA ARG A 263 6.82 -3.06 -13.39
C ARG A 263 6.45 -3.66 -12.04
N ASN A 264 6.02 -2.86 -11.09
CA ASN A 264 5.60 -3.35 -9.77
C ASN A 264 4.62 -2.40 -9.09
N ALA A 265 3.33 -2.51 -9.43
CA ALA A 265 2.24 -1.77 -8.79
C ALA A 265 1.97 -2.27 -7.35
N VAL A 266 2.90 -2.05 -6.42
CA VAL A 266 2.85 -2.64 -5.06
C VAL A 266 1.57 -2.28 -4.31
N GLY A 267 1.07 -1.06 -4.49
CA GLY A 267 -0.17 -0.59 -3.89
C GLY A 267 -1.19 -0.25 -4.96
N ILE A 268 -2.39 -0.80 -4.86
CA ILE A 268 -3.53 -0.42 -5.71
C ILE A 268 -4.74 0.00 -4.87
N ALA A 269 -5.48 0.99 -5.35
CA ALA A 269 -6.69 1.47 -4.70
C ALA A 269 -7.71 1.97 -5.72
N VAL A 270 -8.99 1.73 -5.46
CA VAL A 270 -10.09 2.29 -6.24
C VAL A 270 -10.56 3.59 -5.59
N HIS A 271 -10.62 4.66 -6.38
CA HIS A 271 -11.06 5.96 -5.90
C HIS A 271 -12.56 5.90 -5.55
N PRO A 272 -12.98 6.24 -4.32
CA PRO A 272 -14.34 5.97 -3.85
C PRO A 272 -15.42 6.78 -4.58
N GLN A 273 -15.07 7.94 -5.14
CA GLN A 273 -16.03 8.80 -5.83
C GLN A 273 -16.08 8.57 -7.35
N THR A 274 -14.95 8.20 -7.96
CA THR A 274 -14.85 8.10 -9.44
C THR A 274 -14.84 6.66 -9.91
N GLY A 275 -14.48 5.70 -9.05
CA GLY A 275 -14.26 4.31 -9.43
C GLY A 275 -12.96 4.07 -10.20
N ASP A 276 -12.13 5.11 -10.38
CA ASP A 276 -10.83 4.97 -11.05
C ASP A 276 -9.89 4.11 -10.23
N LEU A 277 -9.19 3.18 -10.88
CA LEU A 277 -8.10 2.45 -10.26
C LEU A 277 -6.83 3.31 -10.25
N TRP A 278 -6.13 3.32 -9.13
CA TRP A 278 -4.84 3.99 -8.96
C TRP A 278 -3.79 3.00 -8.48
N ALA A 279 -2.54 3.22 -8.88
CA ALA A 279 -1.40 2.41 -8.48
C ALA A 279 -0.22 3.27 -8.05
N SER A 280 0.50 2.83 -7.01
CA SER A 280 1.86 3.27 -6.71
C SER A 280 2.84 2.24 -7.26
N VAL A 281 3.79 2.68 -8.09
CA VAL A 281 4.64 1.79 -8.89
C VAL A 281 6.10 1.98 -8.51
N ASN A 282 6.78 0.86 -8.22
CA ASN A 282 8.23 0.83 -8.07
C ASN A 282 8.90 0.60 -9.42
N GLU A 283 9.67 1.58 -9.87
CA GLU A 283 10.35 1.58 -11.16
C GLU A 283 11.68 0.83 -11.16
N ARG A 284 12.30 0.72 -12.35
CA ARG A 284 13.53 -0.04 -12.54
C ARG A 284 14.69 0.46 -11.67
N ASP A 285 15.51 -0.49 -11.25
CA ASP A 285 16.74 -0.26 -10.50
C ASP A 285 17.95 -0.15 -11.44
N GLY A 286 19.08 0.35 -10.92
CA GLY A 286 20.39 0.20 -11.53
C GLY A 286 20.84 1.30 -12.47
N LEU A 287 20.19 2.48 -12.47
CA LEU A 287 20.61 3.63 -13.31
C LEU A 287 21.38 4.72 -12.55
N GLY A 288 21.66 4.53 -11.26
CA GLY A 288 22.28 5.53 -10.38
C GLY A 288 21.25 6.25 -9.52
N ASP A 289 21.70 7.26 -8.78
CA ASP A 289 20.87 8.05 -7.89
C ASP A 289 19.89 8.93 -8.68
N ASP A 290 18.76 9.27 -8.04
CA ASP A 290 17.71 10.14 -8.58
C ASP A 290 17.06 9.66 -9.91
N LEU A 291 17.26 8.39 -10.29
CA LEU A 291 16.71 7.78 -11.50
C LEU A 291 16.51 6.26 -11.35
N VAL A 292 15.40 5.64 -11.76
CA VAL A 292 14.17 6.21 -12.34
C VAL A 292 13.19 6.55 -11.22
N PRO A 293 12.47 7.69 -11.28
CA PRO A 293 11.50 8.02 -10.24
C PRO A 293 10.34 7.03 -10.21
N ASP A 294 10.01 6.56 -9.01
CA ASP A 294 8.73 5.93 -8.72
C ASP A 294 7.56 6.91 -8.96
N TYR A 295 6.37 6.38 -9.24
CA TYR A 295 5.20 7.22 -9.50
C TYR A 295 3.90 6.65 -8.94
N VAL A 296 2.91 7.55 -8.84
CA VAL A 296 1.51 7.21 -8.62
C VAL A 296 0.73 7.61 -9.86
N THR A 297 -0.05 6.69 -10.41
CA THR A 297 -0.82 6.93 -11.64
C THR A 297 -2.22 6.35 -11.56
N ARG A 298 -3.13 6.96 -12.34
CA ARG A 298 -4.44 6.39 -12.62
C ARG A 298 -4.26 5.31 -13.68
N VAL A 299 -4.70 4.10 -13.36
CA VAL A 299 -4.70 2.95 -14.27
C VAL A 299 -6.04 2.89 -15.00
N ARG A 300 -5.98 2.65 -16.31
CA ARG A 300 -7.16 2.48 -17.16
C ARG A 300 -7.18 1.08 -17.73
N GLU A 301 -8.38 0.60 -18.01
CA GLU A 301 -8.57 -0.66 -18.73
C GLU A 301 -7.83 -0.63 -20.08
N GLY A 302 -7.04 -1.67 -20.33
CA GLY A 302 -6.17 -1.79 -21.51
C GLY A 302 -4.94 -0.86 -21.50
N GLY A 303 -4.64 -0.20 -20.37
CA GLY A 303 -3.49 0.69 -20.24
C GLY A 303 -2.14 -0.03 -20.21
N PHE A 304 -1.09 0.72 -20.56
CA PHE A 304 0.33 0.36 -20.52
C PHE A 304 1.15 1.52 -19.93
#